data_AF-A0A7S0I054-F1
#
_entry.id   AF-A0A7S0I054-F1
#
_cell.length_a   1.000
_cell.length_b   1.000
_cell.length_c   1.000
_cell.angle_alpha   90.00
_cell.angle_beta   90.00
_cell.angle_gamma   90.00
#
_symmetry.space_group_name_H-M   'P 1'
#
loop_
_entity.id
_entity.type
_entity.pdbx_description
1 polymer ?
#
loop_
_entity_poly.entity_id
_entity_poly.type
_entity_poly.pdbx_seq_one_letter_code
_entity_poly.pdbx_strand_id
1 'polypeptide(L)'
;KEGGLTALLRGLQPEVAGFGIYGALSFGGTEFFRRWFADIAGPKLSLLYPVPIVVLSSVTAAVFAAAAACPFMAVKTRLIADEKFAGSSLIRGWSRMQEEEGWSSLFSGLVPMLVKDVLFVMSKFAVFDVTKTSIFLAFPELRDDLSSILFVSLVSGTIAGMVSAVTSQPGDYLFAKASESRGATLGSAWRTWVASRR
;
A
#
# COMPACT_ATOMS: atom_id res chain seq x y z
N LYS A 1 34.26 -3.09 -0.19
CA LYS A 1 32.83 -3.35 0.14
C LYS A 1 32.25 -2.09 0.76
N GLU A 2 31.63 -1.23 -0.04
CA GLU A 2 31.31 0.17 0.28
C GLU A 2 30.07 0.36 1.19
N GLY A 3 29.95 -0.37 2.30
CA GLY A 3 28.83 -0.11 3.23
C GLY A 3 28.63 -1.06 4.41
N GLY A 4 29.30 -2.21 4.44
CA GLY A 4 29.17 -3.18 5.54
C GLY A 4 27.74 -3.70 5.77
N LEU A 5 27.55 -4.50 6.83
CA LEU A 5 26.24 -5.05 7.20
C LEU A 5 25.27 -3.94 7.67
N THR A 6 25.81 -2.85 8.20
CA THR A 6 25.05 -1.73 8.76
C THR A 6 24.38 -0.87 7.68
N ALA A 7 24.90 -0.87 6.45
CA ALA A 7 24.20 -0.23 5.32
C ALA A 7 22.88 -0.93 4.97
N LEU A 8 22.76 -2.25 5.16
CA LEU A 8 21.50 -2.98 4.93
C LEU A 8 20.40 -2.59 5.92
N LEU A 9 20.77 -2.13 7.12
CA LEU A 9 19.83 -1.69 8.15
C LEU A 9 19.44 -0.21 8.01
N ARG A 10 20.05 0.54 7.08
CA ARG A 10 19.69 1.94 6.84
C ARG A 10 18.25 2.01 6.32
N GLY A 11 17.42 2.77 7.01
CA GLY A 11 16.01 2.93 6.65
C GLY A 11 15.09 1.79 7.13
N LEU A 12 15.58 0.82 7.92
CA LEU A 12 14.71 -0.23 8.46
C LEU A 12 13.65 0.31 9.43
N GLN A 13 14.00 1.31 10.25
CA GLN A 13 13.06 1.93 11.19
C GLN A 13 11.85 2.59 10.50
N PRO A 14 12.02 3.52 9.53
CA PRO A 14 10.89 4.08 8.80
C PRO A 14 10.15 3.02 7.99
N GLU A 15 10.84 1.99 7.50
CA GLU A 15 10.19 0.88 6.78
C GLU A 15 9.22 0.11 7.67
N VAL A 16 9.68 -0.37 8.83
CA VAL A 16 8.86 -1.14 9.77
C VAL A 16 7.69 -0.30 10.28
N ALA A 17 7.93 0.97 10.61
CA ALA A 17 6.86 1.88 11.05
C ALA A 17 5.83 2.12 9.93
N GLY A 18 6.29 2.42 8.71
CA GLY A 18 5.44 2.70 7.56
C GLY A 18 4.59 1.48 7.16
N PHE A 19 5.21 0.30 7.03
CA PHE A 19 4.49 -0.93 6.72
C PHE A 19 3.58 -1.41 7.86
N GLY A 20 3.97 -1.18 9.12
CA GLY A 20 3.12 -1.49 10.27
C GLY A 20 1.84 -0.66 10.27
N ILE A 21 1.95 0.66 10.08
CA ILE A 21 0.80 1.58 9.97
C ILE A 21 -0.04 1.23 8.75
N TYR A 22 0.60 1.00 7.60
CA TYR A 22 -0.09 0.60 6.38
C TYR A 22 -0.88 -0.70 6.58
N GLY A 23 -0.28 -1.73 7.16
CA GLY A 23 -0.94 -3.01 7.42
C GLY A 23 -2.11 -2.87 8.39
N ALA A 24 -1.92 -2.17 9.51
CA ALA A 24 -2.97 -1.95 10.50
C ALA A 24 -4.19 -1.22 9.90
N LEU A 25 -3.94 -0.14 9.15
CA LEU A 25 -5.01 0.66 8.53
C LEU A 25 -5.63 -0.03 7.32
N SER A 26 -4.85 -0.73 6.52
CA SER A 26 -5.36 -1.43 5.34
C SER A 26 -6.26 -2.59 5.76
N PHE A 27 -5.79 -3.51 6.61
CA PHE A 27 -6.60 -4.67 7.01
C PHE A 27 -7.71 -4.29 8.00
N GLY A 28 -7.41 -3.48 9.02
CA GLY A 28 -8.41 -3.02 9.99
C GLY A 28 -9.45 -2.11 9.34
N GLY A 29 -8.99 -1.20 8.47
CA GLY A 29 -9.88 -0.33 7.70
C GLY A 29 -10.73 -1.10 6.71
N THR A 30 -10.19 -2.11 6.02
CA THR A 30 -10.98 -2.92 5.08
C THR A 30 -12.14 -3.59 5.79
N GLU A 31 -11.93 -4.16 6.97
CA GLU A 31 -13.01 -4.78 7.74
C GLU A 31 -14.04 -3.76 8.25
N PHE A 32 -13.58 -2.59 8.70
CA PHE A 32 -14.45 -1.48 9.09
C PHE A 32 -15.33 -1.01 7.93
N PHE A 33 -14.73 -0.68 6.79
CA PHE A 33 -15.46 -0.23 5.60
C PHE A 33 -16.34 -1.33 5.02
N ARG A 34 -15.93 -2.60 5.11
CA ARG A 34 -16.74 -3.74 4.67
C ARG A 34 -18.04 -3.84 5.45
N ARG A 35 -18.00 -3.70 6.77
CA ARG A 35 -19.20 -3.66 7.62
C ARG A 35 -20.06 -2.45 7.30
N TRP A 36 -19.44 -1.28 7.22
CA TRP A 36 -20.15 -0.04 6.92
C TRP A 36 -20.86 -0.06 5.55
N PHE A 37 -20.19 -0.53 4.50
CA PHE A 37 -20.79 -0.68 3.17
C PHE A 37 -21.82 -1.80 3.12
N ALA A 38 -21.62 -2.91 3.85
CA ALA A 38 -22.61 -3.98 3.95
C ALA A 38 -23.91 -3.52 4.66
N ASP A 39 -23.79 -2.70 5.71
CA ASP A 39 -24.92 -2.14 6.45
C ASP A 39 -25.73 -1.18 5.55
N ILE A 40 -25.06 -0.38 4.73
CA ILE A 40 -25.71 0.53 3.76
C ILE A 40 -26.36 -0.24 2.60
N ALA A 41 -25.69 -1.26 2.07
CA ALA A 41 -26.17 -2.06 0.95
C ALA A 41 -27.33 -3.00 1.34
N GLY A 42 -27.43 -3.34 2.62
CA GLY A 42 -28.39 -4.28 3.16
C GLY A 42 -28.02 -5.76 2.89
N PRO A 43 -28.69 -6.70 3.58
CA PRO A 43 -28.30 -8.10 3.62
C PRO A 43 -28.45 -8.81 2.26
N LYS A 44 -29.46 -8.44 1.46
CA LYS A 44 -29.70 -9.05 0.14
C LYS A 44 -28.62 -8.68 -0.88
N LEU A 45 -28.22 -7.41 -0.92
CA LEU A 45 -27.24 -6.92 -1.89
C LEU A 45 -25.81 -7.35 -1.50
N SER A 46 -25.54 -7.44 -0.19
CA SER A 46 -24.27 -7.93 0.34
C SER A 46 -23.98 -9.39 0.00
N LEU A 47 -25.03 -10.21 -0.08
CA LEU A 47 -24.92 -11.62 -0.51
C LEU A 47 -24.80 -11.77 -2.03
N LEU A 48 -25.40 -10.85 -2.80
CA LEU A 48 -25.35 -10.88 -4.27
C LEU A 48 -24.03 -10.33 -4.83
N TYR A 49 -23.42 -9.35 -4.17
CA TYR A 49 -22.21 -8.68 -4.64
C TYR A 49 -21.09 -8.63 -3.57
N PRO A 50 -20.60 -9.79 -3.08
CA PRO A 50 -19.54 -9.83 -2.07
C PRO A 50 -18.21 -9.25 -2.58
N VAL A 51 -17.84 -9.56 -3.84
CA VAL A 51 -16.57 -9.12 -4.44
C VAL A 51 -16.50 -7.59 -4.65
N PRO A 52 -17.51 -6.93 -5.24
CA PRO A 52 -17.49 -5.46 -5.36
C PRO A 52 -17.43 -4.74 -4.01
N ILE A 53 -18.15 -5.26 -2.99
CA ILE A 53 -18.15 -4.65 -1.65
C ILE A 53 -16.77 -4.77 -1.01
N VAL A 54 -16.15 -5.95 -1.04
CA VAL A 54 -14.81 -6.12 -0.45
C VAL A 54 -13.76 -5.29 -1.19
N VAL A 55 -13.85 -5.21 -2.52
CA VAL A 55 -12.95 -4.38 -3.33
C VAL A 55 -13.11 -2.91 -2.98
N LEU A 56 -14.33 -2.37 -2.99
CA LEU A 56 -14.59 -0.97 -2.66
C LEU A 56 -14.10 -0.63 -1.23
N SER A 57 -14.40 -1.50 -0.27
CA SER A 57 -13.96 -1.38 1.12
C SER A 57 -12.43 -1.32 1.23
N SER A 58 -11.76 -2.23 0.52
CA SER A 58 -10.31 -2.34 0.54
C SER A 58 -9.62 -1.15 -0.13
N VAL A 59 -10.19 -0.64 -1.22
CA VAL A 59 -9.69 0.56 -1.91
C VAL A 59 -9.81 1.79 -1.00
N THR A 60 -10.97 1.99 -0.36
CA THR A 60 -11.14 3.10 0.59
C THR A 60 -10.15 2.99 1.76
N ALA A 61 -10.00 1.80 2.35
CA ALA A 61 -9.01 1.57 3.40
C ALA A 61 -7.58 1.86 2.95
N ALA A 62 -7.22 1.42 1.74
CA ALA A 62 -5.89 1.62 1.16
C ALA A 62 -5.56 3.10 0.95
N VAL A 63 -6.54 3.94 0.59
CA VAL A 63 -6.32 5.38 0.44
C VAL A 63 -5.92 6.02 1.77
N PHE A 64 -6.62 5.70 2.86
CA PHE A 64 -6.28 6.19 4.20
C PHE A 64 -4.95 5.62 4.70
N ALA A 65 -4.70 4.33 4.47
CA ALA A 65 -3.45 3.67 4.83
C ALA A 65 -2.25 4.30 4.08
N ALA A 66 -2.40 4.56 2.79
CA ALA A 66 -1.39 5.21 1.97
C ALA A 66 -1.12 6.64 2.43
N ALA A 67 -2.16 7.42 2.76
CA ALA A 67 -1.98 8.76 3.31
C ALA A 67 -1.18 8.76 4.63
N ALA A 68 -1.45 7.80 5.51
CA ALA A 68 -0.74 7.67 6.79
C ALA A 68 0.69 7.13 6.65
N ALA A 69 0.93 6.23 5.69
CA ALA A 69 2.23 5.58 5.47
C ALA A 69 3.17 6.37 4.53
N CYS A 70 2.62 7.21 3.65
CA CYS A 70 3.38 8.07 2.73
C CYS A 70 4.51 8.86 3.39
N PRO A 71 4.32 9.53 4.54
CA PRO A 71 5.39 10.32 5.13
C PRO A 71 6.54 9.46 5.68
N PHE A 72 6.28 8.23 6.13
CA PHE A 72 7.34 7.29 6.53
C PHE A 72 8.15 6.82 5.33
N MET A 73 7.49 6.58 4.19
CA MET A 73 8.17 6.24 2.94
C MET A 73 9.02 7.40 2.42
N ALA A 74 8.54 8.64 2.53
CA ALA A 74 9.32 9.83 2.18
C ALA A 74 10.57 9.98 3.05
N VAL A 75 10.44 9.76 4.37
CA VAL A 75 11.61 9.75 5.28
C VAL A 75 12.57 8.61 4.94
N LYS A 76 12.07 7.39 4.68
CA LYS A 76 12.90 6.26 4.24
C LYS A 76 13.71 6.60 3.00
N THR A 77 13.09 7.15 1.95
CA THR A 77 13.80 7.44 0.70
C THR A 77 14.89 8.48 0.91
N ARG A 78 14.69 9.48 1.78
CA ARG A 78 15.75 10.44 2.15
C ARG A 78 16.88 9.81 2.93
N LEU A 79 16.59 8.94 3.90
CA LEU A 79 17.63 8.24 4.68
C LEU A 79 18.51 7.32 3.82
N ILE A 80 17.97 6.80 2.71
CA ILE A 80 18.69 5.92 1.79
C ILE A 80 19.39 6.71 0.68
N ALA A 81 18.75 7.73 0.12
CA ALA A 81 19.24 8.43 -1.08
C ALA A 81 20.18 9.60 -0.78
N ASP A 82 20.12 10.20 0.41
CA ASP A 82 20.95 11.35 0.78
C ASP A 82 21.93 11.00 1.90
N GLU A 83 23.23 11.11 1.60
CA GLU A 83 24.30 10.89 2.58
C GLU A 83 24.21 11.86 3.78
N LYS A 84 23.62 13.05 3.59
CA LYS A 84 23.40 14.01 4.68
C LYS A 84 22.41 13.52 5.73
N PHE A 85 21.51 12.61 5.34
CA PHE A 85 20.51 11.98 6.21
C PHE A 85 20.97 10.59 6.68
N ALA A 86 22.05 10.05 6.13
CA ALA A 86 22.56 8.72 6.47
C ALA A 86 22.91 8.61 7.96
N GLY A 87 22.35 7.59 8.63
CA GLY A 87 22.55 7.35 10.07
C GLY A 87 21.62 8.13 11.00
N SER A 88 20.73 8.96 10.48
CA SER A 88 19.68 9.60 11.28
C SER A 88 18.58 8.59 11.68
N SER A 89 18.09 8.66 12.91
CA SER A 89 16.89 7.92 13.33
C SER A 89 15.63 8.48 12.66
N LEU A 90 14.55 7.68 12.59
CA LEU A 90 13.27 8.08 11.99
C LEU A 90 12.82 9.49 12.43
N ILE A 91 12.84 9.77 13.74
CA ILE A 91 12.38 11.06 14.30
C ILE A 91 13.27 12.21 13.83
N ARG A 92 14.60 12.04 13.87
CA ARG A 92 15.54 13.07 13.45
C ARG A 92 15.48 13.33 11.94
N GLY A 93 15.33 12.26 11.15
CA GLY A 93 15.12 12.35 9.71
C GLY A 93 13.85 13.10 9.38
N TRP A 94 12.75 12.78 10.07
CA TRP A 94 11.46 13.45 9.92
C TRP A 94 11.53 14.94 10.25
N SER A 95 12.02 15.32 11.43
CA SER A 95 12.14 16.72 11.85
C SER A 95 12.98 17.52 10.88
N ARG A 96 14.12 16.96 10.45
CA ARG A 96 15.02 17.63 9.50
C ARG A 96 14.38 17.80 8.12
N MET A 97 13.63 16.80 7.64
CA MET A 97 12.90 16.91 6.38
C MET A 97 11.83 18.02 6.43
N GLN A 98 11.17 18.17 7.59
CA GLN A 98 10.21 19.24 7.79
C GLN A 98 10.86 20.62 7.82
N GLU A 99 12.02 20.75 8.47
CA GLU A 99 12.77 22.01 8.54
C GLU A 99 13.39 22.42 7.20
N GLU A 100 13.98 21.46 6.46
CA GLU A 100 14.71 21.74 5.21
C GLU A 100 13.80 21.78 3.98
N GLU A 101 12.74 20.97 3.93
CA GLU A 101 11.91 20.79 2.73
C GLU A 101 10.41 21.10 2.94
N GLY A 102 9.98 21.30 4.19
CA GLY A 102 8.61 21.60 4.55
C GLY A 102 7.66 20.39 4.51
N TRP A 103 6.44 20.59 5.00
CA TRP A 103 5.41 19.54 5.12
C TRP A 103 4.95 18.92 3.80
N SER A 104 5.08 19.68 2.70
CA SER A 104 4.70 19.22 1.37
C SER A 104 5.60 18.08 0.85
N SER A 105 6.86 18.04 1.30
CA SER A 105 7.82 17.01 0.91
C SER A 105 7.41 15.61 1.35
N LEU A 106 6.76 15.51 2.53
CA LEU A 106 6.30 14.25 3.14
C LEU A 106 5.20 13.55 2.33
N PHE A 107 4.44 14.30 1.53
CA PHE A 107 3.33 13.79 0.72
C PHE A 107 3.61 13.82 -0.79
N SER A 108 4.85 14.18 -1.18
CA SER A 108 5.22 14.29 -2.61
C SER A 108 5.10 12.96 -3.38
N GLY A 109 5.17 11.82 -2.67
CA GLY A 109 4.97 10.48 -3.22
C GLY A 109 3.54 9.94 -3.12
N LEU A 110 2.56 10.71 -2.64
CA LEU A 110 1.23 10.19 -2.32
C LEU A 110 0.49 9.71 -3.57
N VAL A 111 0.48 10.52 -4.65
CA VAL A 111 -0.20 10.17 -5.90
C VAL A 111 0.31 8.86 -6.51
N PRO A 112 1.63 8.67 -6.76
CA PRO A 112 2.11 7.42 -7.31
C PRO A 112 1.90 6.24 -6.36
N MET A 113 2.01 6.45 -5.04
CA MET A 113 1.72 5.42 -4.05
C MET A 113 0.26 4.97 -4.11
N LEU A 114 -0.68 5.91 -4.18
CA LEU A 114 -2.11 5.62 -4.24
C LEU A 114 -2.47 4.78 -5.46
N VAL A 115 -1.99 5.13 -6.65
CA VAL A 115 -2.42 4.37 -7.82
C VAL A 115 -1.84 2.96 -7.84
N LYS A 116 -0.55 2.80 -7.47
CA LYS A 116 0.04 1.48 -7.28
C LYS A 116 -0.77 0.66 -6.27
N ASP A 117 -1.10 1.26 -5.13
CA ASP A 117 -1.80 0.58 -4.05
C ASP A 117 -3.23 0.22 -4.44
N VAL A 118 -3.97 1.09 -5.13
CA VAL A 118 -5.33 0.81 -5.59
C VAL A 118 -5.35 -0.38 -6.54
N LEU A 119 -4.44 -0.41 -7.53
CA LEU A 119 -4.36 -1.53 -8.48
C LEU A 119 -3.99 -2.84 -7.77
N PHE A 120 -3.00 -2.78 -6.88
CA PHE A 120 -2.54 -3.95 -6.13
C PHE A 120 -3.63 -4.50 -5.21
N VAL A 121 -4.29 -3.64 -4.42
CA VAL A 121 -5.28 -4.01 -3.42
C VAL A 121 -6.55 -4.55 -4.08
N MET A 122 -7.02 -3.92 -5.16
CA MET A 122 -8.16 -4.38 -5.94
C MET A 122 -7.96 -5.82 -6.43
N SER A 123 -6.83 -6.10 -7.08
CA SER A 123 -6.49 -7.44 -7.53
C SER A 123 -6.36 -8.42 -6.37
N LYS A 124 -5.71 -8.01 -5.28
CA LYS A 124 -5.44 -8.88 -4.12
C LYS A 124 -6.73 -9.37 -3.48
N PHE A 125 -7.64 -8.46 -3.14
CA PHE A 125 -8.87 -8.84 -2.45
C PHE A 125 -9.84 -9.57 -3.37
N ALA A 126 -9.92 -9.18 -4.66
CA ALA A 126 -10.75 -9.90 -5.63
C ALA A 126 -10.29 -11.34 -5.83
N VAL A 127 -8.99 -11.56 -6.09
CA VAL A 127 -8.44 -12.91 -6.30
C VAL A 127 -8.50 -13.72 -5.01
N PHE A 128 -8.21 -13.12 -3.86
CA PHE A 128 -8.29 -13.80 -2.57
C PHE A 128 -9.69 -14.35 -2.31
N ASP A 129 -10.72 -13.53 -2.51
CA ASP A 129 -12.12 -13.92 -2.24
C ASP A 129 -12.61 -14.98 -3.23
N VAL A 130 -12.29 -14.82 -4.52
CA VAL A 130 -12.61 -15.81 -5.56
C VAL A 130 -11.92 -17.15 -5.27
N THR A 131 -10.60 -17.15 -5.05
CA THR A 131 -9.84 -18.38 -4.79
C THR A 131 -10.30 -19.08 -3.51
N LYS A 132 -10.50 -18.33 -2.42
CA LYS A 132 -11.00 -18.88 -1.15
C LYS A 132 -12.39 -19.49 -1.34
N THR A 133 -13.30 -18.79 -2.03
CA THR A 133 -14.65 -19.28 -2.29
C THR A 133 -14.64 -20.52 -3.18
N SER A 134 -13.85 -20.53 -4.26
CA SER A 134 -13.72 -21.69 -5.15
C SER A 134 -13.18 -22.93 -4.43
N ILE A 135 -12.16 -22.78 -3.58
CA ILE A 135 -11.62 -23.90 -2.80
C ILE A 135 -12.67 -24.46 -1.84
N PHE A 136 -13.40 -23.58 -1.15
CA PHE A 136 -14.44 -24.04 -0.23
C PHE A 136 -15.70 -24.60 -0.91
N LEU A 137 -15.98 -24.22 -2.15
CA LEU A 137 -17.04 -24.84 -2.94
C LEU A 137 -16.64 -26.24 -3.41
N ALA A 138 -15.37 -26.43 -3.77
CA ALA A 138 -14.84 -27.74 -4.16
C ALA A 138 -14.69 -28.69 -2.96
N PHE A 139 -14.30 -28.16 -1.80
CA PHE A 139 -14.06 -28.92 -0.57
C PHE A 139 -14.74 -28.25 0.63
N PRO A 140 -16.06 -28.47 0.82
CA PRO A 140 -16.81 -27.86 1.92
C PRO A 140 -16.29 -28.26 3.31
N GLU A 141 -15.77 -29.48 3.44
CA GLU A 141 -15.22 -30.06 4.68
C GLU A 141 -14.05 -29.25 5.27
N LEU A 142 -13.34 -28.49 4.43
CA LEU A 142 -12.25 -27.61 4.87
C LEU A 142 -12.74 -26.42 5.71
N ARG A 143 -14.05 -26.20 5.82
CA ARG A 143 -14.64 -25.14 6.66
C ARG A 143 -14.82 -25.55 8.12
N ASP A 144 -14.74 -26.84 8.43
CA ASP A 144 -15.08 -27.34 9.76
C ASP A 144 -13.90 -27.23 10.74
N ASP A 145 -12.67 -27.24 10.21
CA ASP A 145 -11.45 -27.13 11.01
C ASP A 145 -10.72 -25.80 10.81
N LEU A 146 -10.26 -25.22 11.93
CA LEU A 146 -9.53 -23.96 11.94
C LEU A 146 -8.21 -24.09 11.17
N SER A 147 -7.51 -25.22 11.28
CA SER A 147 -6.24 -25.41 10.57
C SER A 147 -6.44 -25.44 9.05
N SER A 148 -7.52 -26.08 8.60
CA SER A 148 -7.93 -26.07 7.19
C SER A 148 -8.31 -24.68 6.70
N ILE A 149 -9.07 -23.90 7.47
CA ILE A 149 -9.41 -22.52 7.10
C ILE A 149 -8.14 -21.66 6.96
N LEU A 150 -7.20 -21.78 7.90
CA LEU A 150 -5.93 -21.05 7.87
C LEU A 150 -5.07 -21.48 6.68
N PHE A 151 -5.00 -22.78 6.39
CA PHE A 151 -4.28 -23.30 5.23
C PHE A 151 -4.86 -22.80 3.91
N VAL A 152 -6.18 -22.86 3.76
CA VAL A 152 -6.87 -22.33 2.56
C VAL A 152 -6.63 -20.84 2.42
N SER A 153 -6.68 -20.07 3.52
CA SER A 153 -6.37 -18.64 3.50
C SER A 153 -4.91 -18.33 3.19
N LEU A 154 -3.97 -19.18 3.61
CA LEU A 154 -2.57 -19.06 3.24
C LEU A 154 -2.40 -19.26 1.73
N VAL A 155 -2.95 -20.35 1.18
CA VAL A 155 -2.87 -20.68 -0.25
C VAL A 155 -3.59 -19.64 -1.11
N SER A 156 -4.79 -19.20 -0.72
CA SER A 156 -5.49 -18.14 -1.44
C SER A 156 -4.71 -16.82 -1.35
N GLY A 157 -4.07 -16.54 -0.20
CA GLY A 157 -3.21 -15.38 -0.01
C GLY A 157 -1.97 -15.38 -0.90
N THR A 158 -1.30 -16.52 -1.07
CA THR A 158 -0.11 -16.62 -1.94
C THR A 158 -0.47 -16.48 -3.41
N ILE A 159 -1.55 -17.13 -3.86
CA ILE A 159 -2.07 -16.98 -5.23
C ILE A 159 -2.47 -15.53 -5.50
N ALA A 160 -3.25 -14.93 -4.59
CA ALA A 160 -3.65 -13.54 -4.70
C ALA A 160 -2.44 -12.60 -4.77
N GLY A 161 -1.43 -12.83 -3.94
CA GLY A 161 -0.19 -12.04 -3.95
C GLY A 161 0.55 -12.11 -5.28
N MET A 162 0.72 -13.31 -5.84
CA MET A 162 1.37 -13.51 -7.14
C MET A 162 0.59 -12.81 -8.27
N VAL A 163 -0.72 -13.00 -8.34
CA VAL A 163 -1.55 -12.38 -9.38
C VAL A 163 -1.55 -10.86 -9.24
N SER A 164 -1.59 -10.33 -8.01
CA SER A 164 -1.56 -8.89 -7.73
C SER A 164 -0.24 -8.25 -8.15
N ALA A 165 0.88 -8.96 -7.96
CA ALA A 165 2.18 -8.48 -8.41
C ALA A 165 2.27 -8.39 -9.94
N VAL A 166 1.66 -9.32 -10.67
CA VAL A 166 1.61 -9.26 -12.14
C VAL A 166 0.67 -8.15 -12.62
N THR A 167 -0.49 -7.99 -11.97
CA THR A 167 -1.48 -6.97 -12.35
C THR A 167 -1.06 -5.54 -11.97
N SER A 168 -0.16 -5.35 -10.99
CA SER A 168 0.36 -4.01 -10.67
C SER A 168 1.41 -3.51 -11.66
N GLN A 169 2.12 -4.41 -12.36
CA GLN A 169 3.22 -4.06 -13.28
C GLN A 169 2.85 -3.09 -14.40
N PRO A 170 1.69 -3.21 -15.09
CA PRO A 170 1.27 -2.21 -16.07
C PRO A 170 1.05 -0.83 -15.44
N GLY A 171 0.52 -0.79 -14.22
CA GLY A 171 0.42 0.44 -13.43
C GLY A 171 1.80 1.01 -13.15
N ASP A 172 2.70 0.21 -12.61
CA ASP A 172 4.08 0.60 -12.31
C ASP A 172 4.81 1.15 -13.55
N TYR A 173 4.61 0.53 -14.72
CA TYR A 173 5.15 1.00 -16.00
C TYR A 173 4.53 2.32 -16.47
N LEU A 174 3.20 2.46 -16.40
CA LEU A 174 2.52 3.71 -16.75
C LEU A 174 2.96 4.87 -15.83
N PHE A 175 3.19 4.62 -14.54
CA PHE A 175 3.74 5.60 -13.61
C PHE A 175 5.19 5.96 -13.93
N ALA A 176 6.04 4.97 -14.20
CA ALA A 176 7.43 5.21 -14.58
C ALA A 176 7.51 6.09 -15.84
N LYS A 177 6.72 5.77 -16.86
CA LYS A 177 6.68 6.52 -18.13
C LYS A 177 6.05 7.91 -17.98
N ALA A 178 5.02 8.06 -17.16
CA ALA A 178 4.44 9.37 -16.85
C ALA A 178 5.41 10.26 -16.05
N SER A 179 6.27 9.65 -15.23
CA SER A 179 7.36 10.35 -14.53
C SER A 179 8.50 10.75 -15.48
N GLU A 180 8.78 9.95 -16.51
CA GLU A 180 9.84 10.19 -17.51
C GLU A 180 9.45 11.23 -18.57
N SER A 181 8.25 11.12 -19.14
CA SER A 181 7.70 12.03 -20.17
C SER A 181 7.43 13.46 -19.69
N ARG A 182 7.47 13.70 -18.37
CA ARG A 182 7.40 15.03 -17.74
C ARG A 182 8.77 15.63 -17.38
N GLY A 183 9.88 14.98 -17.75
CA GLY A 183 11.21 15.59 -17.80
C GLY A 183 11.74 16.19 -16.49
N ALA A 184 11.27 15.72 -15.33
CA ALA A 184 11.69 16.24 -14.05
C ALA A 184 11.61 15.13 -12.99
N THR A 185 12.72 14.89 -12.29
CA THR A 185 12.76 14.15 -11.03
C THR A 185 11.50 14.46 -10.21
N LEU A 186 10.79 13.46 -9.67
CA LEU A 186 9.47 13.67 -9.03
C LEU A 186 9.42 14.84 -8.02
N GLY A 187 10.55 15.15 -7.37
CA GLY A 187 10.71 16.33 -6.52
C GLY A 187 10.80 17.68 -7.24
N SER A 188 11.30 17.78 -8.49
CA SER A 188 11.21 19.00 -9.30
C SER A 188 9.83 19.16 -9.94
N ALA A 189 9.15 18.09 -10.37
CA ALA A 189 7.78 18.16 -10.92
C ALA A 189 6.74 18.67 -9.91
N TRP A 190 6.87 18.26 -8.65
CA TRP A 190 6.06 18.80 -7.55
C TRP A 190 6.38 20.27 -7.26
N ARG A 191 7.67 20.65 -7.29
CA ARG A 191 8.11 22.04 -7.13
C ARG A 191 7.62 22.95 -8.26
N THR A 192 7.60 22.50 -9.51
CA THR A 192 7.03 23.27 -10.63
C THR A 192 5.51 23.40 -10.55
N TRP A 193 4.78 22.37 -10.10
CA TRP A 193 3.33 22.44 -9.94
C TRP A 193 2.89 23.39 -8.81
N VAL A 194 3.65 23.44 -7.71
CA VAL A 194 3.41 24.40 -6.62
C VAL A 194 3.81 25.83 -7.02
N ALA A 195 4.89 25.99 -7.80
CA ALA A 195 5.32 27.28 -8.32
C ALA A 195 4.37 27.86 -9.40
N SER A 196 3.67 27.01 -10.16
CA SER A 196 2.72 27.45 -11.19
C SER A 196 1.35 27.89 -10.66
N ARG A 197 1.15 27.93 -9.33
CA ARG A 197 -0.06 28.42 -8.65
C ARG A 197 0.17 29.68 -7.80
N ARG A 198 1.28 30.39 -8.02
CA ARG A 198 1.50 31.76 -7.53
C ARG A 198 1.55 32.74 -8.69
#